data_AF-A0A0S9DAZ6-F1
#
_entry.id   AF-A0A0S9DAZ6-F1
#
_cell.length_a   1.000
_cell.length_b   1.000
_cell.length_c   1.000
_cell.angle_alpha   90.00
_cell.angle_beta   90.00
_cell.angle_gamma   90.00
#
_symmetry.space_group_name_H-M   'P 1'
#
loop_
_entity.id
_entity.type
_entity.pdbx_description
1 polymer ?
#
loop_
_entity_poly.entity_id
_entity_poly.type
_entity_poly.pdbx_seq_one_letter_code
_entity_poly.pdbx_strand_id
1 'polypeptide(L)'
;MPRNESATPRPQLVNWDIAASTAASLTPAGPTMDPADIARAVQNMRELADASVSHVHAISRLDAARDLRDSELLIVDRASWAKANAQSFRTLMDPALDQLAATRPDLLKSASLTLGGSVTGAQLGAILAFLSSKVLGQYDPFVPSRNGQGGRLMLVAPNIIAVERELNVDPSDFRLWVCLHEQTHRVQFAAAPWLKDHMTGHIGELTSGLMDKADSLSERLGAAVKNLAGTRSRIAGGTAGTPTQDVGVPTQDVGVLSILQDPDDKARLSHLTAVMSLLEGHANVVMDGVDGRIVPSVKTIRRRFNARGKSRGPLEKVIRQLMGLDAKMRQYSDGSKFVRRVVGQTGMDGFNAVWEAADHLPTEREIHAPDEWIDRMSLRRHG
;
A
#
# COMPACT_ATOMS: atom_id res chain seq x y z
N MET A 1 0.36 -3.33 -43.55
CA MET A 1 0.02 -3.82 -42.20
C MET A 1 1.21 -4.61 -41.68
N PRO A 2 1.99 -4.10 -40.72
CA PRO A 2 3.02 -4.92 -40.10
C PRO A 2 2.34 -5.93 -39.15
N ARG A 3 2.82 -7.17 -39.20
CA ARG A 3 2.32 -8.29 -38.40
C ARG A 3 2.63 -8.03 -36.93
N ASN A 4 1.64 -8.29 -36.08
CA ASN A 4 1.76 -8.30 -34.63
C ASN A 4 2.70 -9.45 -34.27
N GLU A 5 4.00 -9.16 -34.07
CA GLU A 5 4.93 -10.12 -33.49
C GLU A 5 4.44 -10.39 -32.07
N SER A 6 3.90 -11.60 -31.87
CA SER A 6 3.58 -12.12 -30.56
C SER A 6 4.87 -12.21 -29.75
N ALA A 7 5.12 -11.19 -28.91
CA ALA A 7 6.21 -11.18 -27.96
C ALA A 7 6.18 -12.49 -27.16
N THR A 8 7.31 -13.20 -27.15
CA THR A 8 7.50 -14.41 -26.35
C THR A 8 7.11 -14.10 -24.89
N PRO A 9 6.25 -14.90 -24.23
CA PRO A 9 5.86 -14.63 -22.85
C PRO A 9 7.12 -14.56 -21.98
N ARG A 10 7.36 -13.40 -21.36
CA ARG A 10 8.49 -13.24 -20.43
C ARG A 10 8.35 -14.29 -19.32
N PRO A 11 9.43 -14.96 -18.90
CA PRO A 11 9.40 -15.76 -17.68
C PRO A 11 9.00 -14.84 -16.51
N GLN A 12 7.78 -15.02 -15.99
CA GLN A 12 7.24 -14.18 -14.92
C GLN A 12 7.46 -14.88 -13.58
N LEU A 13 8.24 -14.22 -12.70
CA LEU A 13 8.38 -14.60 -11.29
C LEU A 13 7.03 -14.63 -10.55
N VAL A 14 6.07 -13.81 -11.01
CA VAL A 14 4.70 -13.75 -10.50
C VAL A 14 3.73 -13.76 -11.68
N ASN A 15 2.84 -14.75 -11.74
CA ASN A 15 1.76 -14.73 -12.71
C ASN A 15 0.60 -13.88 -12.19
N TRP A 16 0.54 -12.63 -12.65
CA TRP A 16 -0.45 -11.64 -12.24
C TRP A 16 -1.88 -11.98 -12.68
N ASP A 17 -2.05 -12.69 -13.81
CA ASP A 17 -3.36 -13.13 -14.29
C ASP A 17 -3.92 -14.25 -13.41
N ILE A 18 -3.06 -15.16 -12.94
CA ILE A 18 -3.44 -16.16 -11.93
C ILE A 18 -3.78 -15.49 -10.60
N ALA A 19 -3.03 -14.47 -10.19
CA ALA A 19 -3.36 -13.70 -8.98
C ALA A 19 -4.75 -13.04 -9.08
N ALA A 20 -5.03 -12.36 -10.19
CA ALA A 20 -6.32 -11.70 -10.41
C ALA A 20 -7.49 -12.72 -10.48
N SER A 21 -7.34 -13.83 -11.21
CA SER A 21 -8.38 -14.86 -11.35
C SER A 21 -8.61 -15.65 -10.05
N THR A 22 -7.55 -15.96 -9.31
CA THR A 22 -7.64 -16.56 -7.97
C THR A 22 -8.35 -15.61 -7.01
N ALA A 23 -7.99 -14.33 -7.05
CA ALA A 23 -8.64 -13.32 -6.22
C ALA A 23 -10.15 -13.24 -6.53
N ALA A 24 -10.51 -13.13 -7.80
CA ALA A 24 -11.91 -13.10 -8.24
C ALA A 24 -12.70 -14.33 -7.77
N SER A 25 -12.10 -15.51 -7.82
CA SER A 25 -12.73 -16.77 -7.42
C SER A 25 -12.94 -16.89 -5.90
N LEU A 26 -11.98 -16.41 -5.10
CA LEU A 26 -12.01 -16.50 -3.63
C LEU A 26 -12.76 -15.35 -2.96
N THR A 27 -13.05 -14.28 -3.70
CA THR A 27 -13.65 -13.07 -3.15
C THR A 27 -15.13 -13.30 -2.84
N PRO A 28 -15.59 -13.04 -1.61
CA PRO A 28 -16.99 -13.22 -1.27
C PRO A 28 -17.88 -12.25 -2.05
N ALA A 29 -19.11 -12.67 -2.37
CA ALA A 29 -20.10 -11.80 -3.00
C ALA A 29 -20.47 -10.60 -2.10
N GLY A 30 -20.85 -9.50 -2.72
CA GLY A 30 -21.45 -8.36 -2.02
C GLY A 30 -22.87 -8.64 -1.52
N PRO A 31 -23.52 -7.68 -0.83
CA PRO A 31 -24.92 -7.81 -0.46
C PRO A 31 -25.81 -8.08 -1.68
N THR A 32 -26.75 -9.02 -1.58
CA THR A 32 -27.77 -9.25 -2.62
C THR A 32 -28.74 -8.07 -2.67
N MET A 33 -28.99 -7.57 -3.89
CA MET A 33 -29.81 -6.38 -4.13
C MET A 33 -30.51 -6.47 -5.49
N ASP A 34 -31.60 -5.72 -5.66
CA ASP A 34 -32.23 -5.52 -6.96
C ASP A 34 -31.27 -4.75 -7.90
N PRO A 35 -31.13 -5.14 -9.19
CA PRO A 35 -30.33 -4.42 -10.17
C PRO A 35 -30.60 -2.90 -10.22
N ALA A 36 -31.85 -2.46 -10.06
CA ALA A 36 -32.21 -1.06 -10.07
C ALA A 36 -31.65 -0.31 -8.85
N ASP A 37 -31.60 -0.95 -7.68
CA ASP A 37 -31.01 -0.37 -6.48
C ASP A 37 -29.48 -0.31 -6.58
N ILE A 38 -28.86 -1.31 -7.21
CA ILE A 38 -27.42 -1.29 -7.52
C ILE A 38 -27.11 -0.10 -8.43
N ALA A 39 -27.87 0.07 -9.53
CA ALA A 39 -27.66 1.17 -10.46
C ALA A 39 -27.82 2.54 -9.77
N ARG A 40 -28.83 2.69 -8.90
CA ARG A 40 -29.05 3.92 -8.12
C ARG A 40 -27.90 4.20 -7.15
N ALA A 41 -27.40 3.18 -6.46
CA ALA A 41 -26.26 3.32 -5.55
C ALA A 41 -24.97 3.72 -6.29
N VAL A 42 -24.69 3.08 -7.42
CA VAL A 42 -23.54 3.40 -8.29
C VAL A 42 -23.63 4.84 -8.81
N GLN A 43 -24.79 5.25 -9.31
CA GLN A 43 -24.99 6.60 -9.82
C GLN A 43 -24.80 7.65 -8.71
N ASN A 44 -25.37 7.42 -7.53
CA ASN A 44 -25.18 8.28 -6.36
C ASN A 44 -23.69 8.38 -5.95
N MET A 45 -22.93 7.28 -5.96
CA MET A 45 -21.48 7.34 -5.70
C MET A 45 -20.73 8.18 -6.74
N ARG A 46 -21.14 8.16 -8.01
CA ARG A 46 -20.53 8.99 -9.06
C ARG A 46 -20.78 10.47 -8.83
N GLU A 47 -22.02 10.83 -8.52
CA GLU A 47 -22.42 12.21 -8.21
C GLU A 47 -21.70 12.76 -6.97
N LEU A 48 -21.61 11.94 -5.91
CA LEU A 48 -20.95 12.33 -4.67
C LEU A 48 -19.43 12.42 -4.79
N ALA A 49 -18.81 11.59 -5.63
CA ALA A 49 -17.39 11.68 -5.96
C ALA A 49 -17.08 12.97 -6.75
N ASP A 50 -18.00 13.43 -7.61
CA ASP A 50 -17.85 14.71 -8.30
C ASP A 50 -18.03 15.89 -7.33
N ALA A 51 -19.08 15.84 -6.50
CA ALA A 51 -19.37 16.87 -5.50
C ALA A 51 -18.23 17.04 -4.47
N SER A 52 -17.57 15.95 -4.09
CA SER A 52 -16.50 15.95 -3.08
C SER A 52 -15.30 16.82 -3.47
N VAL A 53 -15.05 17.03 -4.78
CA VAL A 53 -13.92 17.84 -5.28
C VAL A 53 -13.95 19.25 -4.69
N SER A 54 -15.11 19.91 -4.76
CA SER A 54 -15.27 21.29 -4.27
C SER A 54 -15.08 21.40 -2.75
N HIS A 55 -15.58 20.40 -2.01
CA HIS A 55 -15.46 20.34 -0.55
C HIS A 55 -14.02 20.10 -0.11
N VAL A 56 -13.31 19.15 -0.74
CA VAL A 56 -11.91 18.88 -0.41
C VAL A 56 -11.06 20.11 -0.71
N HIS A 57 -11.26 20.78 -1.85
CA HIS A 57 -10.57 22.03 -2.17
C HIS A 57 -10.78 23.11 -1.09
N ALA A 58 -12.03 23.31 -0.66
CA ALA A 58 -12.34 24.32 0.36
C ALA A 58 -11.67 24.01 1.72
N ILE A 59 -11.54 22.74 2.09
CA ILE A 59 -10.96 22.34 3.38
C ILE A 59 -9.42 22.28 3.32
N SER A 60 -8.85 21.65 2.30
CA SER A 60 -7.40 21.45 2.18
C SER A 60 -6.66 22.71 1.74
N ARG A 61 -7.35 23.64 1.07
CA ARG A 61 -6.78 24.87 0.49
C ARG A 61 -5.64 24.60 -0.51
N LEU A 62 -5.61 23.40 -1.09
CA LEU A 62 -4.69 23.05 -2.17
C LEU A 62 -5.28 23.47 -3.51
N ASP A 63 -4.67 24.43 -4.20
CA ASP A 63 -5.17 24.90 -5.50
C ASP A 63 -5.20 23.80 -6.57
N ALA A 64 -4.34 22.78 -6.46
CA ALA A 64 -4.40 21.58 -7.31
C ALA A 64 -5.74 20.82 -7.21
N ALA A 65 -6.51 21.02 -6.14
CA ALA A 65 -7.85 20.44 -6.00
C ALA A 65 -8.93 21.18 -6.79
N ARG A 66 -8.65 22.40 -7.25
CA ARG A 66 -9.62 23.25 -7.95
C ARG A 66 -10.03 22.60 -9.26
N ASP A 67 -11.29 22.17 -9.31
CA ASP A 67 -11.88 21.48 -10.46
C ASP A 67 -11.09 20.25 -10.95
N LEU A 68 -10.49 19.52 -10.01
CA LEU A 68 -9.61 18.39 -10.36
C LEU A 68 -10.38 17.26 -11.08
N ARG A 69 -10.10 17.04 -12.37
CA ARG A 69 -10.68 15.97 -13.24
C ARG A 69 -9.63 15.12 -13.99
N ASP A 70 -8.39 15.11 -13.49
CA ASP A 70 -7.24 14.40 -14.04
C ASP A 70 -7.25 12.85 -13.94
N SER A 71 -8.17 12.26 -13.17
CA SER A 71 -8.15 10.85 -12.78
C SER A 71 -9.42 10.13 -13.20
N GLU A 72 -9.33 8.84 -13.47
CA GLU A 72 -10.49 8.02 -13.84
C GLU A 72 -11.26 7.59 -12.59
N LEU A 73 -12.57 7.90 -12.53
CA LEU A 73 -13.45 7.42 -11.46
C LEU A 73 -14.04 6.05 -11.82
N LEU A 74 -13.69 5.04 -11.03
CA LEU A 74 -14.11 3.66 -11.19
C LEU A 74 -14.96 3.22 -9.99
N ILE A 75 -16.24 2.93 -10.23
CA ILE A 75 -17.07 2.22 -9.26
C ILE A 75 -16.93 0.73 -9.55
N VAL A 76 -16.30 0.00 -8.64
CA VAL A 76 -15.85 -1.38 -8.87
C VAL A 76 -16.47 -2.36 -7.89
N ASP A 77 -16.57 -3.62 -8.30
CA ASP A 77 -16.75 -4.72 -7.36
C ASP A 77 -15.41 -5.17 -6.78
N ARG A 78 -15.47 -6.13 -5.85
CA ARG A 78 -14.27 -6.61 -5.14
C ARG A 78 -13.28 -7.33 -6.07
N ALA A 79 -13.78 -8.10 -7.04
CA ALA A 79 -12.95 -8.81 -8.02
C ALA A 79 -12.22 -7.83 -8.96
N SER A 80 -12.92 -6.81 -9.43
CA SER A 80 -12.36 -5.75 -10.27
C SER A 80 -11.34 -4.91 -9.49
N TRP A 81 -11.58 -4.63 -8.21
CA TRP A 81 -10.58 -3.99 -7.33
C TRP A 81 -9.32 -4.86 -7.18
N ALA A 82 -9.47 -6.17 -6.99
CA ALA A 82 -8.34 -7.08 -6.86
C ALA A 82 -7.52 -7.16 -8.16
N LYS A 83 -8.20 -7.21 -9.31
CA LYS A 83 -7.57 -7.16 -10.63
C LYS A 83 -6.83 -5.83 -10.86
N ALA A 84 -7.45 -4.70 -10.50
CA ALA A 84 -6.82 -3.39 -10.62
C ALA A 84 -5.54 -3.28 -9.77
N ASN A 85 -5.55 -3.81 -8.55
CA ASN A 85 -4.38 -3.83 -7.67
C ASN A 85 -3.30 -4.80 -8.14
N ALA A 86 -3.64 -5.97 -8.69
CA ALA A 86 -2.66 -6.86 -9.31
C ALA A 86 -1.90 -6.15 -10.45
N GLN A 87 -2.59 -5.30 -11.23
CA GLN A 87 -1.95 -4.46 -12.23
C GLN A 87 -1.02 -3.41 -11.60
N SER A 88 -1.43 -2.74 -10.51
CA SER A 88 -0.60 -1.75 -9.82
C SER A 88 0.67 -2.38 -9.24
N PHE A 89 0.56 -3.55 -8.59
CA PHE A 89 1.72 -4.29 -8.08
C PHE A 89 2.67 -4.69 -9.21
N ARG A 90 2.13 -5.15 -10.35
CA ARG A 90 2.95 -5.40 -11.54
C ARG A 90 3.71 -4.14 -11.96
N THR A 91 3.04 -3.00 -12.09
CA THR A 91 3.69 -1.73 -12.46
C THR A 91 4.79 -1.33 -11.48
N LEU A 92 4.61 -1.57 -10.19
CA LEU A 92 5.62 -1.28 -9.16
C LEU A 92 6.79 -2.27 -9.18
N MET A 93 6.55 -3.54 -9.51
CA MET A 93 7.58 -4.58 -9.52
C MET A 93 8.35 -4.68 -10.83
N ASP A 94 7.74 -4.32 -11.97
CA ASP A 94 8.34 -4.42 -13.31
C ASP A 94 9.75 -3.78 -13.39
N PRO A 95 10.03 -2.59 -12.82
CA PRO A 95 11.38 -2.01 -12.85
C PRO A 95 12.45 -2.87 -12.16
N ALA A 96 12.13 -3.42 -10.97
CA ALA A 96 13.06 -4.29 -10.25
C ALA A 96 13.25 -5.64 -10.97
N LEU A 97 12.18 -6.17 -11.59
CA LEU A 97 12.23 -7.39 -12.38
C LEU A 97 13.05 -7.21 -13.67
N ASP A 98 12.91 -6.07 -14.35
CA ASP A 98 13.67 -5.73 -15.55
C ASP A 98 15.16 -5.50 -15.20
N GLN A 99 15.44 -4.85 -14.07
CA GLN A 99 16.81 -4.73 -13.55
C GLN A 99 17.43 -6.10 -13.28
N LEU A 100 16.71 -6.99 -12.59
CA LEU A 100 17.14 -8.36 -12.34
C LEU A 100 17.38 -9.14 -13.64
N ALA A 101 16.52 -8.94 -14.65
CA ALA A 101 16.67 -9.58 -15.97
C ALA A 101 17.94 -9.13 -16.70
N ALA A 102 18.29 -7.85 -16.58
CA ALA A 102 19.48 -7.29 -17.19
C ALA A 102 20.77 -7.72 -16.47
N THR A 103 20.77 -7.74 -15.14
CA THR A 103 21.98 -8.03 -14.35
C THR A 103 22.19 -9.53 -14.10
N ARG A 104 21.11 -10.30 -14.00
CA ARG A 104 21.12 -11.69 -13.48
C ARG A 104 20.13 -12.60 -14.24
N PRO A 105 20.30 -12.78 -15.56
CA PRO A 105 19.34 -13.54 -16.39
C PRO A 105 19.19 -15.01 -15.99
N ASP A 106 20.23 -15.63 -15.41
CA ASP A 106 20.21 -17.05 -15.05
C ASP A 106 19.38 -17.33 -13.79
N LEU A 107 19.29 -16.38 -12.86
CA LEU A 107 18.43 -16.50 -11.68
C LEU A 107 16.96 -16.47 -12.07
N LEU A 108 16.57 -15.54 -12.95
CA LEU A 108 15.22 -15.48 -13.50
C LEU A 108 14.84 -16.75 -14.26
N LYS A 109 15.76 -17.33 -15.04
CA LYS A 109 15.54 -18.64 -15.69
C LYS A 109 15.33 -19.75 -14.67
N SER A 110 16.13 -19.80 -13.60
CA SER A 110 15.99 -20.84 -12.56
C SER A 110 14.70 -20.73 -11.74
N ALA A 111 14.28 -19.50 -11.43
CA ALA A 111 13.06 -19.20 -10.69
C ALA A 111 11.78 -19.35 -11.54
N SER A 112 11.90 -19.23 -12.86
CA SER A 112 10.79 -19.45 -13.81
C SER A 112 10.61 -20.91 -14.25
N LEU A 113 11.67 -21.73 -14.20
CA LEU A 113 11.62 -23.18 -14.54
C LEU A 113 11.14 -24.05 -13.37
N THR A 114 11.27 -23.58 -12.13
CA THR A 114 10.53 -24.14 -11.01
C THR A 114 9.09 -23.64 -11.11
N LEU A 115 8.09 -24.49 -10.81
CA LEU A 115 6.63 -24.20 -10.89
C LEU A 115 6.13 -22.99 -10.03
N GLY A 116 7.00 -22.06 -9.62
CA GLY A 116 6.77 -21.02 -8.62
C GLY A 116 5.88 -19.86 -9.05
N GLY A 117 5.93 -19.40 -10.31
CA GLY A 117 5.18 -18.20 -10.73
C GLY A 117 3.65 -18.32 -10.57
N SER A 118 3.11 -19.51 -10.83
CA SER A 118 1.68 -19.81 -10.65
C SER A 118 1.28 -19.97 -9.18
N VAL A 119 2.13 -20.59 -8.36
CA VAL A 119 1.88 -20.77 -6.92
C VAL A 119 1.95 -19.43 -6.19
N THR A 120 2.98 -18.62 -6.47
CA THR A 120 3.12 -17.25 -5.95
C THR A 120 1.95 -16.38 -6.40
N GLY A 121 1.53 -16.50 -7.67
CA GLY A 121 0.33 -15.83 -8.18
C GLY A 121 -0.92 -16.19 -7.38
N ALA A 122 -1.18 -17.48 -7.15
CA ALA A 122 -2.35 -17.93 -6.39
C ALA A 122 -2.33 -17.44 -4.92
N GLN A 123 -1.17 -17.46 -4.25
CA GLN A 123 -1.01 -16.93 -2.89
C GLN A 123 -1.31 -15.42 -2.82
N LEU A 124 -0.75 -14.64 -3.76
CA LEU A 124 -1.06 -13.22 -3.88
C LEU A 124 -2.55 -12.99 -4.16
N GLY A 125 -3.15 -13.83 -5.01
CA GLY A 125 -4.58 -13.80 -5.28
C GLY A 125 -5.44 -14.01 -4.02
N ALA A 126 -5.05 -14.93 -3.13
CA ALA A 126 -5.74 -15.13 -1.86
C ALA A 126 -5.62 -13.92 -0.92
N ILE A 127 -4.45 -13.27 -0.88
CA ILE A 127 -4.25 -12.03 -0.12
C ILE A 127 -5.14 -10.91 -0.70
N LEU A 128 -5.12 -10.72 -2.02
CA LEU A 128 -5.95 -9.74 -2.71
C LEU A 128 -7.45 -9.99 -2.50
N ALA A 129 -7.91 -11.25 -2.54
CA ALA A 129 -9.29 -11.60 -2.23
C ALA A 129 -9.70 -11.15 -0.83
N PHE A 130 -8.85 -11.44 0.17
CA PHE A 130 -9.10 -11.02 1.54
C PHE A 130 -9.15 -9.50 1.68
N LEU A 131 -8.17 -8.78 1.13
CA LEU A 131 -8.09 -7.31 1.19
C LEU A 131 -9.27 -6.65 0.48
N SER A 132 -9.68 -7.19 -0.68
CA SER A 132 -10.79 -6.65 -1.48
C SER A 132 -12.11 -6.60 -0.70
N SER A 133 -12.27 -7.42 0.34
CA SER A 133 -13.48 -7.42 1.19
C SER A 133 -13.48 -6.33 2.28
N LYS A 134 -12.37 -5.60 2.45
CA LYS A 134 -12.15 -4.67 3.57
C LYS A 134 -11.95 -3.22 3.15
N VAL A 135 -11.55 -2.98 1.90
CA VAL A 135 -11.26 -1.65 1.34
C VAL A 135 -12.55 -0.98 0.86
N LEU A 136 -12.79 0.28 1.22
CA LEU A 136 -13.98 1.02 0.80
C LEU A 136 -13.74 1.81 -0.49
N GLY A 137 -12.58 2.45 -0.58
CA GLY A 137 -12.09 3.11 -1.78
C GLY A 137 -10.58 3.09 -1.80
N GLN A 138 -10.01 3.57 -2.89
CA GLN A 138 -8.58 3.71 -3.07
C GLN A 138 -8.31 4.72 -4.17
N TYR A 139 -7.39 5.65 -3.92
CA TYR A 139 -6.70 6.35 -4.99
C TYR A 139 -5.41 5.62 -5.36
N ASP A 140 -5.31 5.19 -6.61
CA ASP A 140 -4.11 4.53 -7.16
C ASP A 140 -3.38 5.47 -8.13
N PRO A 141 -2.23 6.05 -7.74
CA PRO A 141 -1.46 6.95 -8.59
C PRO A 141 -0.59 6.21 -9.62
N PHE A 142 -0.37 4.90 -9.46
CA PHE A 142 0.69 4.19 -10.17
C PHE A 142 0.27 3.82 -11.59
N VAL A 143 -0.98 3.42 -11.77
CA VAL A 143 -1.53 3.10 -13.08
C VAL A 143 -2.18 4.36 -13.69
N PRO A 144 -1.73 4.81 -14.88
CA PRO A 144 -2.29 6.00 -15.52
C PRO A 144 -3.79 5.88 -15.77
N SER A 145 -4.48 6.99 -15.57
CA SER A 145 -5.87 7.19 -16.03
C SER A 145 -5.96 7.04 -17.54
N ARG A 146 -7.08 6.51 -18.03
CA ARG A 146 -7.39 6.52 -19.48
C ARG A 146 -7.70 7.92 -20.01
N ASN A 147 -8.14 8.82 -19.13
CA ASN A 147 -8.73 10.11 -19.49
C ASN A 147 -7.94 11.30 -18.94
N GLY A 148 -6.70 11.10 -18.47
CA GLY A 148 -5.89 12.17 -17.91
C GLY A 148 -4.49 11.72 -17.49
N GLN A 149 -3.73 12.65 -16.90
CA GLN A 149 -2.38 12.39 -16.41
C GLN A 149 -2.35 11.85 -14.97
N GLY A 150 -3.49 11.89 -14.27
CA GLY A 150 -3.66 11.38 -12.92
C GLY A 150 -3.82 9.86 -12.86
N GLY A 151 -4.16 9.37 -11.66
CA GLY A 151 -4.34 7.95 -11.37
C GLY A 151 -5.78 7.46 -11.54
N ARG A 152 -6.12 6.40 -10.80
CA ARG A 152 -7.47 5.83 -10.73
C ARG A 152 -8.07 6.08 -9.34
N LEU A 153 -9.22 6.73 -9.29
CA LEU A 153 -10.03 6.86 -8.08
C LEU A 153 -11.06 5.72 -8.06
N MET A 154 -10.90 4.75 -7.17
CA MET A 154 -11.74 3.56 -7.10
C MET A 154 -12.64 3.59 -5.87
N LEU A 155 -13.91 3.26 -6.04
CA LEU A 155 -14.87 3.04 -4.95
C LEU A 155 -15.40 1.61 -5.03
N VAL A 156 -15.25 0.85 -3.94
CA VAL A 156 -15.67 -0.56 -3.86
C VAL A 156 -17.12 -0.63 -3.39
N ALA A 157 -18.05 -0.44 -4.33
CA ALA A 157 -19.49 -0.34 -4.08
C ALA A 157 -20.06 -1.42 -3.13
N PRO A 158 -19.79 -2.73 -3.31
CA PRO A 158 -20.35 -3.75 -2.42
C PRO A 158 -19.87 -3.61 -0.96
N ASN A 159 -18.67 -3.07 -0.72
CA ASN A 159 -18.19 -2.84 0.64
C ASN A 159 -18.80 -1.60 1.25
N ILE A 160 -18.91 -0.51 0.49
CA ILE A 160 -19.55 0.71 0.94
C ILE A 160 -21.00 0.42 1.34
N ILE A 161 -21.74 -0.31 0.50
CA ILE A 161 -23.14 -0.70 0.78
C ILE A 161 -23.24 -1.67 1.97
N ALA A 162 -22.30 -2.62 2.10
CA ALA A 162 -22.30 -3.51 3.26
C ALA A 162 -22.08 -2.72 4.56
N VAL A 163 -21.14 -1.78 4.56
CA VAL A 163 -20.79 -1.02 5.76
C VAL A 163 -21.83 0.03 6.12
N GLU A 164 -22.44 0.73 5.15
CA GLU A 164 -23.51 1.70 5.46
C GLU A 164 -24.72 1.01 6.13
N ARG A 165 -25.04 -0.22 5.69
CA ARG A 165 -26.07 -1.07 6.29
C ARG A 165 -25.68 -1.57 7.67
N GLU A 166 -24.45 -2.07 7.83
CA GLU A 166 -23.89 -2.53 9.11
C GLU A 166 -23.92 -1.41 10.16
N LEU A 167 -23.55 -0.20 9.77
CA LEU A 167 -23.52 0.97 10.63
C LEU A 167 -24.91 1.61 10.81
N ASN A 168 -25.91 1.20 10.02
CA ASN A 168 -27.27 1.75 10.01
C ASN A 168 -27.28 3.29 9.88
N VAL A 169 -26.48 3.82 8.96
CA VAL A 169 -26.34 5.26 8.69
C VAL A 169 -27.05 5.66 7.40
N ASP A 170 -27.24 6.96 7.19
CA ASP A 170 -27.75 7.43 5.90
C ASP A 170 -26.77 7.06 4.77
N PRO A 171 -27.25 6.39 3.69
CA PRO A 171 -26.38 5.95 2.60
C PRO A 171 -25.66 7.09 1.89
N SER A 172 -26.36 8.19 1.58
CA SER A 172 -25.77 9.29 0.81
C SER A 172 -24.69 10.01 1.63
N ASP A 173 -24.96 10.26 2.91
CA ASP A 173 -23.98 10.83 3.83
C ASP A 173 -22.74 9.95 3.98
N PHE A 174 -22.92 8.63 4.14
CA PHE A 174 -21.79 7.71 4.28
C PHE A 174 -20.96 7.62 3.00
N ARG A 175 -21.61 7.54 1.84
CA ARG A 175 -20.93 7.51 0.54
C ARG A 175 -20.17 8.80 0.28
N LEU A 176 -20.74 9.96 0.59
CA LEU A 176 -20.04 11.25 0.47
C LEU A 176 -18.85 11.30 1.42
N TRP A 177 -19.02 10.84 2.66
CA TRP A 177 -17.93 10.74 3.63
C TRP A 177 -16.76 9.88 3.13
N VAL A 178 -17.03 8.74 2.47
CA VAL A 178 -16.00 7.94 1.80
C VAL A 178 -15.39 8.71 0.62
N CYS A 179 -16.20 9.32 -0.25
CA CYS A 179 -15.71 10.08 -1.40
C CYS A 179 -14.79 11.25 -1.01
N LEU A 180 -15.07 11.94 0.09
CA LEU A 180 -14.23 13.03 0.62
C LEU A 180 -12.85 12.51 1.04
N HIS A 181 -12.80 11.33 1.67
CA HIS A 181 -11.55 10.71 2.08
C HIS A 181 -10.69 10.33 0.86
N GLU A 182 -11.27 9.61 -0.10
CA GLU A 182 -10.53 9.17 -1.30
C GLU A 182 -10.13 10.34 -2.20
N GLN A 183 -11.00 11.35 -2.34
CA GLN A 183 -10.69 12.57 -3.08
C GLN A 183 -9.55 13.36 -2.42
N THR A 184 -9.38 13.27 -1.09
CA THR A 184 -8.22 13.88 -0.41
C THR A 184 -6.92 13.24 -0.86
N HIS A 185 -6.85 11.91 -0.97
CA HIS A 185 -5.67 11.23 -1.48
C HIS A 185 -5.36 11.60 -2.93
N ARG A 186 -6.40 11.68 -3.77
CA ARG A 186 -6.24 12.18 -5.14
C ARG A 186 -5.63 13.58 -5.19
N VAL A 187 -6.13 14.49 -4.36
CA VAL A 187 -5.61 15.87 -4.27
C VAL A 187 -4.16 15.90 -3.82
N GLN A 188 -3.74 15.03 -2.89
CA GLN A 188 -2.34 14.97 -2.44
C GLN A 188 -1.38 14.68 -3.60
N PHE A 189 -1.70 13.71 -4.45
CA PHE A 189 -0.88 13.38 -5.63
C PHE A 189 -0.99 14.42 -6.75
N ALA A 190 -2.13 15.11 -6.89
CA ALA A 190 -2.25 16.22 -7.81
C ALA A 190 -1.44 17.45 -7.34
N ALA A 191 -1.37 17.70 -6.02
CA ALA A 191 -0.60 18.77 -5.42
C ALA A 191 0.91 18.49 -5.43
N ALA A 192 1.31 17.22 -5.32
CA ALA A 192 2.69 16.76 -5.39
C ALA A 192 2.88 15.73 -6.52
N PRO A 193 2.90 16.12 -7.81
CA PRO A 193 3.05 15.17 -8.92
C PRO A 193 4.34 14.34 -8.85
N TRP A 194 5.40 14.89 -8.25
CA TRP A 194 6.69 14.22 -8.00
C TRP A 194 6.58 13.04 -7.02
N LEU A 195 5.55 12.99 -6.17
CA LEU A 195 5.42 12.02 -5.09
C LEU A 195 5.30 10.59 -5.61
N LYS A 196 4.61 10.40 -6.74
CA LYS A 196 4.47 9.09 -7.39
C LYS A 196 5.84 8.49 -7.72
N ASP A 197 6.68 9.27 -8.40
CA ASP A 197 7.99 8.81 -8.86
C ASP A 197 8.93 8.63 -7.66
N HIS A 198 8.85 9.53 -6.67
CA HIS A 198 9.57 9.41 -5.41
C HIS A 198 9.29 8.08 -4.70
N MET A 199 8.00 7.75 -4.50
CA MET A 199 7.60 6.49 -3.87
C MET A 199 8.01 5.27 -4.70
N THR A 200 7.84 5.35 -6.02
CA THR A 200 8.21 4.26 -6.94
C THR A 200 9.72 3.99 -6.90
N GLY A 201 10.55 5.03 -6.84
CA GLY A 201 12.01 4.91 -6.69
C GLY A 201 12.40 4.19 -5.39
N HIS A 202 11.87 4.64 -4.25
CA HIS A 202 12.15 4.02 -2.96
C HIS A 202 11.69 2.54 -2.89
N ILE A 203 10.52 2.22 -3.47
CA ILE A 203 10.02 0.84 -3.55
C ILE A 203 10.91 -0.01 -4.45
N GLY A 204 11.32 0.52 -5.60
CA GLY A 204 12.22 -0.15 -6.53
C GLY A 204 13.55 -0.50 -5.88
N GLU A 205 14.19 0.48 -5.22
CA GLU A 205 15.47 0.29 -4.55
C GLU A 205 15.37 -0.70 -3.38
N LEU A 206 14.30 -0.66 -2.58
CA LEU A 206 14.06 -1.64 -1.52
C LEU A 206 13.86 -3.06 -2.10
N THR A 207 13.14 -3.18 -3.21
CA THR A 207 12.88 -4.47 -3.87
C THR A 207 14.18 -5.05 -4.44
N SER A 208 14.98 -4.24 -5.13
CA SER A 208 16.28 -4.66 -5.68
C SER A 208 17.24 -5.07 -4.56
N GLY A 209 17.33 -4.29 -3.48
CA GLY A 209 18.16 -4.62 -2.32
C GLY A 209 17.80 -5.94 -1.65
N LEU A 210 16.50 -6.23 -1.51
CA LEU A 210 15.99 -7.50 -0.98
C LEU A 210 16.34 -8.70 -1.90
N MET A 211 16.20 -8.53 -3.22
CA MET A 211 16.50 -9.57 -4.20
C MET A 211 18.00 -9.94 -4.21
N ASP A 212 18.89 -8.95 -4.24
CA ASP A 212 20.34 -9.16 -4.24
C ASP A 212 20.80 -9.98 -3.01
N LYS A 213 20.14 -9.76 -1.86
CA LYS A 213 20.47 -10.43 -0.59
C LYS A 213 19.91 -11.85 -0.51
N ALA A 214 18.71 -12.10 -1.03
CA ALA A 214 18.12 -13.43 -1.08
C ALA A 214 19.04 -14.43 -1.82
N ASP A 215 19.73 -13.95 -2.85
CA ASP A 215 20.71 -14.75 -3.58
C ASP A 215 21.95 -15.06 -2.74
N SER A 216 22.49 -14.07 -2.02
CA SER A 216 23.62 -14.28 -1.11
C SER A 216 23.30 -15.29 -0.01
N LEU A 217 22.03 -15.33 0.44
CA LEU A 217 21.56 -16.31 1.40
C LEU A 217 21.47 -17.70 0.79
N SER A 218 20.98 -17.80 -0.46
CA SER A 218 20.91 -19.07 -1.18
C SER A 218 22.29 -19.66 -1.50
N GLU A 219 23.26 -18.82 -1.86
CA GLU A 219 24.66 -19.20 -2.06
C GLU A 219 25.31 -19.65 -0.76
N ARG A 220 25.05 -18.93 0.35
CA ARG A 220 25.52 -19.30 1.69
C ARG A 220 24.91 -20.61 2.18
N LEU A 221 23.61 -20.83 1.94
CA LEU A 221 22.94 -22.11 2.26
C LEU A 221 23.52 -23.25 1.41
N GLY A 222 23.69 -23.02 0.11
CA GLY A 222 24.30 -23.99 -0.81
C GLY A 222 25.74 -24.32 -0.44
N ALA A 223 26.52 -23.33 -0.02
CA ALA A 223 27.88 -23.51 0.49
C ALA A 223 27.89 -24.27 1.83
N ALA A 224 26.98 -23.95 2.75
CA ALA A 224 26.85 -24.66 4.03
C ALA A 224 26.47 -26.13 3.82
N VAL A 225 25.54 -26.43 2.91
CA VAL A 225 25.14 -27.79 2.54
C VAL A 225 26.30 -28.52 1.85
N LYS A 226 27.02 -27.89 0.92
CA LYS A 226 28.22 -28.48 0.30
C LYS A 226 29.32 -28.74 1.33
N ASN A 227 29.52 -27.85 2.30
CA ASN A 227 30.49 -28.04 3.37
C ASN A 227 30.08 -29.18 4.32
N LEU A 228 28.79 -29.31 4.65
CA LEU A 228 28.25 -30.43 5.42
C LEU A 228 28.35 -31.77 4.67
N ALA A 229 28.03 -31.78 3.38
CA ALA A 229 28.16 -32.95 2.51
C ALA A 229 29.63 -33.35 2.31
N GLY A 230 30.53 -32.39 2.14
CA GLY A 230 31.97 -32.59 2.07
C GLY A 230 32.59 -33.04 3.40
N THR A 231 31.99 -32.69 4.54
CA THR A 231 32.37 -33.21 5.86
C THR A 231 31.83 -34.63 6.06
N ARG A 232 30.60 -34.95 5.64
CA ARG A 232 30.07 -36.33 5.63
C ARG A 232 30.89 -37.27 4.74
N SER A 233 31.32 -36.80 3.56
CA SER A 233 32.18 -37.59 2.66
C SER A 233 33.57 -37.84 3.24
N ARG A 234 34.08 -36.94 4.09
CA ARG A 234 35.35 -37.13 4.83
C ARG A 234 35.19 -38.08 6.01
N ILE A 235 34.03 -38.11 6.66
CA ILE A 235 33.70 -39.06 7.74
C ILE A 235 33.44 -40.47 7.18
N ALA A 236 32.85 -40.60 5.98
CA ALA A 236 32.62 -41.89 5.33
C ALA A 236 33.92 -42.55 4.78
N GLY A 237 35.03 -41.82 4.73
CA GLY A 237 36.32 -42.28 4.21
C GLY A 237 37.42 -42.50 5.26
N GLY A 238 37.13 -42.39 6.56
CA GLY A 238 38.15 -42.42 7.62
C GLY A 238 37.75 -43.26 8.83
N THR A 239 38.62 -44.19 9.22
CA THR A 239 38.50 -45.18 10.30
C THR A 239 38.32 -44.60 11.71
N ALA A 240 37.46 -45.27 12.48
CA ALA A 240 37.22 -45.29 13.93
C ALA A 240 37.97 -44.30 14.86
N GLY A 241 37.18 -43.50 15.59
CA GLY A 241 37.54 -42.82 16.85
C GLY A 241 36.30 -42.24 17.55
N THR A 242 36.06 -42.62 18.80
CA THR A 242 34.87 -42.35 19.64
C THR A 242 34.74 -40.87 20.10
N PRO A 243 33.53 -40.41 20.51
CA PRO A 243 33.06 -39.02 20.40
C PRO A 243 33.20 -38.20 21.68
N THR A 244 33.37 -36.87 21.56
CA THR A 244 32.90 -35.91 22.58
C THR A 244 32.63 -34.52 21.97
N GLN A 245 31.65 -33.84 22.59
CA GLN A 245 31.33 -32.41 22.59
C GLN A 245 30.30 -31.84 21.59
N ASP A 246 29.13 -31.56 22.18
CA ASP A 246 28.26 -30.40 22.01
C ASP A 246 27.89 -29.99 20.59
N VAL A 247 26.85 -30.66 20.08
CA VAL A 247 25.96 -30.10 19.07
C VAL A 247 25.12 -29.02 19.75
N GLY A 248 25.70 -27.81 19.87
CA GLY A 248 24.93 -26.60 20.09
C GLY A 248 23.94 -26.45 18.95
N VAL A 249 22.67 -26.72 19.22
CA VAL A 249 21.56 -26.44 18.31
C VAL A 249 21.58 -24.93 18.05
N PRO A 250 21.81 -24.45 16.81
CA PRO A 250 21.59 -23.05 16.50
C PRO A 250 20.07 -22.86 16.49
N THR A 251 19.52 -22.52 17.64
CA THR A 251 18.25 -21.80 17.73
C THR A 251 18.54 -20.37 17.32
N GLN A 252 18.64 -20.14 16.02
CA GLN A 252 18.59 -18.79 15.47
C GLN A 252 17.34 -18.68 14.64
N ASP A 253 16.50 -17.74 15.04
CA ASP A 253 15.34 -17.24 14.32
C ASP A 253 15.73 -16.91 12.87
N VAL A 254 15.64 -17.89 11.97
CA VAL A 254 15.73 -17.67 10.51
C VAL A 254 14.37 -17.15 10.04
N GLY A 255 13.97 -16.01 10.61
CA GLY A 255 12.83 -15.24 10.18
C GLY A 255 13.31 -14.12 9.26
N VAL A 256 12.42 -13.70 8.35
CA VAL A 256 12.53 -12.57 7.41
C VAL A 256 13.13 -11.30 8.02
N LEU A 257 13.11 -11.17 9.34
CA LEU A 257 13.76 -10.11 10.12
C LEU A 257 15.29 -10.01 9.98
N SER A 258 15.99 -11.11 9.69
CA SER A 258 17.44 -11.06 9.43
C SER A 258 17.79 -10.50 8.05
N ILE A 259 16.84 -10.51 7.12
CA ILE A 259 16.99 -9.99 5.75
C ILE A 259 16.88 -8.46 5.73
N LEU A 260 16.21 -7.86 6.72
CA LEU A 260 16.03 -6.39 6.88
C LEU A 260 17.08 -5.71 7.79
N GLN A 261 18.25 -6.32 8.00
CA GLN A 261 19.29 -5.76 8.88
C GLN A 261 20.13 -4.64 8.24
N ASP A 262 19.98 -4.37 6.94
CA ASP A 262 20.72 -3.32 6.24
C ASP A 262 20.22 -1.92 6.64
N PRO A 263 21.11 -1.02 7.12
CA PRO A 263 20.77 0.37 7.40
C PRO A 263 20.04 1.10 6.26
N ASP A 264 20.40 0.83 4.99
CA ASP A 264 19.84 1.55 3.85
C ASP A 264 18.39 1.12 3.56
N ASP A 265 18.11 -0.18 3.56
CA ASP A 265 16.74 -0.71 3.41
C ASP A 265 15.84 -0.25 4.56
N LYS A 266 16.39 -0.21 5.78
CA LYS A 266 15.69 0.30 6.95
C LYS A 266 15.38 1.79 6.81
N ALA A 267 16.31 2.59 6.31
CA ALA A 267 16.10 4.01 6.07
C ALA A 267 15.01 4.25 5.01
N ARG A 268 15.01 3.48 3.92
CA ARG A 268 13.97 3.55 2.86
C ARG A 268 12.60 3.16 3.39
N LEU A 269 12.51 2.08 4.17
CA LEU A 269 11.26 1.64 4.79
C LEU A 269 10.75 2.68 5.80
N SER A 270 11.64 3.27 6.59
CA SER A 270 11.33 4.37 7.52
C SER A 270 10.80 5.60 6.76
N HIS A 271 11.42 5.96 5.64
CA HIS A 271 10.97 7.05 4.77
C HIS A 271 9.59 6.80 4.18
N LEU A 272 9.38 5.63 3.55
CA LEU A 272 8.07 5.24 3.00
C LEU A 272 6.98 5.23 4.10
N THR A 273 7.32 4.76 5.29
CA THR A 273 6.46 4.79 6.46
C THR A 273 6.07 6.21 6.85
N ALA A 274 7.03 7.13 6.90
CA ALA A 274 6.79 8.53 7.26
C ALA A 274 5.90 9.24 6.22
N VAL A 275 6.15 9.00 4.93
CA VAL A 275 5.31 9.50 3.83
C VAL A 275 3.89 8.99 3.96
N MET A 276 3.68 7.67 4.12
CA MET A 276 2.34 7.12 4.30
C MET A 276 1.64 7.69 5.55
N SER A 277 2.38 7.87 6.64
CA SER A 277 1.85 8.48 7.87
C SER A 277 1.42 9.93 7.65
N LEU A 278 2.18 10.72 6.87
CA LEU A 278 1.80 12.07 6.47
C LEU A 278 0.52 12.06 5.64
N LEU A 279 0.45 11.23 4.60
CA LEU A 279 -0.71 11.17 3.70
C LEU A 279 -1.99 10.84 4.46
N GLU A 280 -1.96 9.81 5.29
CA GLU A 280 -3.08 9.41 6.16
C GLU A 280 -3.39 10.47 7.23
N GLY A 281 -2.35 11.08 7.79
CA GLY A 281 -2.48 12.16 8.78
C GLY A 281 -3.22 13.37 8.24
N HIS A 282 -2.83 13.80 7.03
CA HIS A 282 -3.48 14.92 6.34
C HIS A 282 -4.90 14.57 5.92
N ALA A 283 -5.14 13.36 5.39
CA ALA A 283 -6.49 12.90 5.07
C ALA A 283 -7.40 12.96 6.31
N ASN A 284 -6.91 12.54 7.48
CA ASN A 284 -7.67 12.66 8.73
C ASN A 284 -7.98 14.11 9.12
N VAL A 285 -7.04 15.06 8.92
CA VAL A 285 -7.26 16.48 9.23
C VAL A 285 -8.25 17.13 8.25
N VAL A 286 -8.17 16.82 6.96
CA VAL A 286 -9.19 17.24 5.98
C VAL A 286 -10.55 16.65 6.35
N MET A 287 -10.59 15.37 6.70
CA MET A 287 -11.82 14.74 7.17
C MET A 287 -12.34 15.36 8.46
N ASP A 288 -11.49 15.85 9.37
CA ASP A 288 -11.89 16.57 10.58
C ASP A 288 -12.65 17.88 10.26
N GLY A 289 -12.26 18.56 9.18
CA GLY A 289 -12.92 19.75 8.64
C GLY A 289 -14.30 19.52 8.01
N VAL A 290 -14.68 18.25 7.76
CA VAL A 290 -16.02 17.91 7.25
C VAL A 290 -17.05 18.03 8.38
N ASP A 291 -17.97 18.99 8.27
CA ASP A 291 -19.02 19.24 9.25
C ASP A 291 -20.43 18.89 8.74
N GLY A 292 -21.44 19.16 9.59
CA GLY A 292 -22.85 18.86 9.31
C GLY A 292 -23.47 19.62 8.13
N ARG A 293 -22.82 20.65 7.59
CA ARG A 293 -23.28 21.35 6.38
C ARG A 293 -22.90 20.60 5.12
N ILE A 294 -21.81 19.82 5.16
CA ILE A 294 -21.34 18.98 4.05
C ILE A 294 -21.92 17.59 4.17
N VAL A 295 -21.82 16.97 5.36
CA VAL A 295 -22.35 15.65 5.66
C VAL A 295 -23.18 15.73 6.95
N PRO A 296 -24.52 15.87 6.84
CA PRO A 296 -25.43 16.05 7.99
C PRO A 296 -25.19 15.09 9.16
N SER A 297 -25.01 13.80 8.88
CA SER A 297 -24.82 12.77 9.91
C SER A 297 -23.35 12.44 10.24
N VAL A 298 -22.38 13.27 9.86
CA VAL A 298 -20.93 12.99 9.99
C VAL A 298 -20.50 12.57 11.40
N LYS A 299 -21.04 13.20 12.44
CA LYS A 299 -20.70 12.85 13.84
C LYS A 299 -21.16 11.41 14.18
N THR A 300 -22.33 11.01 13.70
CA THR A 300 -22.86 9.66 13.87
C THR A 300 -22.02 8.65 13.10
N ILE A 301 -21.66 8.97 11.84
CA ILE A 301 -20.80 8.15 11.00
C ILE A 301 -19.46 7.92 11.68
N ARG A 302 -18.73 8.98 12.06
CA ARG A 302 -17.42 8.88 12.73
C ARG A 302 -17.51 8.02 14.00
N ARG A 303 -18.51 8.25 14.86
CA ARG A 303 -18.70 7.48 16.09
C ARG A 303 -18.89 5.99 15.81
N ARG A 304 -19.80 5.63 14.91
CA ARG A 304 -20.12 4.21 14.62
C ARG A 304 -18.99 3.53 13.86
N PHE A 305 -18.34 4.22 12.92
CA PHE A 305 -17.18 3.73 12.19
C PHE A 305 -15.99 3.47 13.13
N ASN A 306 -15.69 4.39 14.05
CA ASN A 306 -14.62 4.21 15.03
C ASN A 306 -14.91 3.08 16.03
N ALA A 307 -16.17 2.91 16.43
CA ALA A 307 -16.59 1.78 17.27
C ALA A 307 -16.38 0.43 16.56
N ARG A 308 -16.70 0.37 15.26
CA ARG A 308 -16.40 -0.77 14.39
C ARG A 308 -14.90 -1.02 14.21
N GLY A 309 -14.07 0.02 14.26
CA GLY A 309 -12.61 -0.10 14.19
C GLY A 309 -11.99 -0.82 15.38
N LYS A 310 -12.55 -0.65 16.60
CA LYS A 310 -12.02 -1.22 17.85
C LYS A 310 -12.20 -2.75 17.98
N SER A 311 -12.98 -3.39 17.12
CA SER A 311 -13.27 -4.83 17.14
C SER A 311 -12.40 -5.69 16.18
N ARG A 312 -11.34 -5.14 15.58
CA ARG A 312 -10.56 -5.79 14.50
C ARG A 312 -9.44 -6.74 14.98
N GLY A 313 -9.78 -7.83 15.67
CA GLY A 313 -8.84 -8.90 16.03
C GLY A 313 -8.19 -9.73 14.88
N PRO A 314 -8.78 -9.86 13.66
CA PRO A 314 -8.20 -10.69 12.58
C PRO A 314 -7.39 -9.95 11.50
N LEU A 315 -7.78 -8.72 11.10
CA LEU A 315 -7.05 -7.97 10.05
C LEU A 315 -5.67 -7.53 10.54
N GLU A 316 -5.59 -7.08 11.80
CA GLU A 316 -4.33 -6.70 12.43
C GLU A 316 -3.37 -7.89 12.49
N LYS A 317 -3.87 -9.12 12.65
CA LYS A 317 -3.04 -10.34 12.62
C LYS A 317 -2.49 -10.64 11.21
N VAL A 318 -3.31 -10.54 10.16
CA VAL A 318 -2.87 -10.86 8.78
C VAL A 318 -1.86 -9.84 8.26
N ILE A 319 -2.09 -8.54 8.49
CA ILE A 319 -1.12 -7.48 8.13
C ILE A 319 0.17 -7.60 8.94
N ARG A 320 0.06 -7.89 10.25
CA ARG A 320 1.20 -8.14 11.14
C ARG A 320 2.04 -9.34 10.71
N GLN A 321 1.40 -10.36 10.16
CA GLN A 321 2.06 -11.59 9.71
C GLN A 321 2.65 -11.48 8.30
N LEU A 322 2.11 -10.60 7.45
CA LEU A 322 2.64 -10.33 6.10
C LEU A 322 3.84 -9.37 6.10
N MET A 323 3.95 -8.45 7.07
CA MET A 323 5.06 -7.49 7.11
C MET A 323 6.19 -7.86 8.09
N GLY A 324 6.01 -8.81 9.01
CA GLY A 324 7.05 -9.17 10.00
C GLY A 324 7.48 -7.99 10.91
N LEU A 325 6.77 -6.86 10.86
CA LEU A 325 7.07 -5.66 11.63
C LEU A 325 6.40 -5.79 13.00
N ASP A 326 7.09 -6.46 13.91
CA ASP A 326 6.68 -6.54 15.31
C ASP A 326 6.64 -5.15 15.97
N ALA A 327 5.75 -5.04 16.95
CA ALA A 327 5.67 -4.03 18.01
C ALA A 327 5.49 -2.53 17.66
N LYS A 328 5.91 -2.03 16.50
CA LYS A 328 5.87 -0.58 16.22
C LYS A 328 4.51 -0.02 15.81
N MET A 329 3.53 -0.83 15.37
CA MET A 329 2.27 -0.31 14.79
C MET A 329 1.46 0.64 15.71
N ARG A 330 1.66 0.60 17.04
CA ARG A 330 1.07 1.59 17.97
C ARG A 330 1.70 2.99 17.86
N GLN A 331 2.98 3.08 17.48
CA GLN A 331 3.68 4.32 17.14
C GLN A 331 3.35 4.81 15.71
N TYR A 332 3.00 3.93 14.79
CA TYR A 332 2.67 4.23 13.37
C TYR A 332 1.39 5.07 13.16
N SER A 333 0.65 5.48 14.20
CA SER A 333 -0.63 6.21 14.08
C SER A 333 -0.57 7.69 14.51
N ASP A 334 0.62 8.30 14.49
CA ASP A 334 0.82 9.70 14.91
C ASP A 334 0.75 10.74 13.79
N GLY A 335 0.60 10.35 12.52
CA GLY A 335 0.53 11.29 11.40
C GLY A 335 -0.53 12.37 11.56
N SER A 336 -1.72 12.03 12.09
CA SER A 336 -2.76 13.03 12.34
C SER A 336 -2.43 13.98 13.49
N LYS A 337 -1.61 13.56 14.48
CA LYS A 337 -1.11 14.45 15.53
C LYS A 337 -0.08 15.40 14.95
N PHE A 338 0.82 14.90 14.10
CA PHE A 338 1.76 15.72 13.34
C PHE A 338 1.04 16.81 12.55
N VAL A 339 0.11 16.44 11.66
CA VAL A 339 -0.60 17.42 10.83
C VAL A 339 -1.41 18.40 11.68
N ARG A 340 -2.14 17.94 12.71
CA ARG A 340 -2.88 18.87 13.61
C ARG A 340 -1.95 19.84 14.32
N ARG A 341 -0.79 19.37 14.79
CA ARG A 341 0.19 20.21 15.48
C ARG A 341 0.76 21.27 14.53
N VAL A 342 1.17 20.87 13.33
CA VAL A 342 1.71 21.79 12.31
C VAL A 342 0.64 22.79 11.87
N VAL A 343 -0.54 22.33 11.44
CA VAL A 343 -1.66 23.20 11.03
C VAL A 343 -2.08 24.15 12.16
N GLY A 344 -2.10 23.67 13.41
CA GLY A 344 -2.40 24.50 14.57
C GLY A 344 -1.35 25.56 14.89
N GLN A 345 -0.11 25.42 14.38
CA GLN A 345 0.97 26.39 14.57
C GLN A 345 1.19 27.28 13.35
N THR A 346 1.02 26.79 12.13
CA THR A 346 1.40 27.51 10.90
C THR A 346 0.21 27.76 9.96
N GLY A 347 -0.98 27.31 10.33
CA GLY A 347 -2.16 27.31 9.47
C GLY A 347 -2.08 26.23 8.38
N MET A 348 -3.18 26.06 7.64
CA MET A 348 -3.21 25.11 6.52
C MET A 348 -2.25 25.53 5.40
N ASP A 349 -2.14 26.83 5.14
CA ASP A 349 -1.25 27.36 4.09
C ASP A 349 0.22 27.07 4.42
N GLY A 350 0.63 27.23 5.68
CA GLY A 350 1.98 26.89 6.13
C GLY A 350 2.26 25.38 6.09
N PHE A 351 1.28 24.55 6.43
CA PHE A 351 1.38 23.10 6.27
C PHE A 351 1.55 22.67 4.80
N ASN A 352 0.82 23.33 3.89
CA ASN A 352 0.80 22.96 2.46
C ASN A 352 2.17 23.09 1.75
N ALA A 353 3.17 23.72 2.38
CA ALA A 353 4.56 23.68 1.93
C ALA A 353 5.10 22.23 1.80
N VAL A 354 4.54 21.27 2.55
CA VAL A 354 4.95 19.86 2.51
C VAL A 354 4.82 19.22 1.11
N TRP A 355 3.95 19.76 0.25
CA TRP A 355 3.67 19.21 -1.08
C TRP A 355 4.61 19.75 -2.17
N GLU A 356 5.42 20.76 -1.86
CA GLU A 356 6.23 21.46 -2.88
C GLU A 356 7.44 20.63 -3.35
N ALA A 357 8.08 19.87 -2.46
CA ALA A 357 9.28 19.10 -2.78
C ALA A 357 9.48 17.89 -1.87
N ALA A 358 10.23 16.90 -2.34
CA ALA A 358 10.57 15.68 -1.58
C ALA A 358 11.30 15.99 -0.27
N ASP A 359 12.18 17.01 -0.27
CA ASP A 359 12.92 17.43 0.93
C ASP A 359 12.01 18.04 2.01
N HIS A 360 10.79 18.45 1.67
CA HIS A 360 9.83 18.97 2.62
C HIS A 360 9.07 17.87 3.36
N LEU A 361 9.16 16.62 2.91
CA LEU A 361 8.53 15.50 3.59
C LEU A 361 9.09 15.35 5.02
N PRO A 362 8.25 15.01 6.01
CA PRO A 362 8.71 14.74 7.35
C PRO A 362 9.42 13.38 7.40
N THR A 363 10.47 13.32 8.21
CA THR A 363 11.10 12.07 8.63
C THR A 363 10.25 11.33 9.67
N GLU A 364 10.51 10.04 9.91
CA GLU A 364 9.83 9.27 10.98
C GLU A 364 9.96 9.98 12.34
N ARG A 365 11.14 10.57 12.62
CA ARG A 365 11.39 11.33 13.84
C ARG A 365 10.50 12.57 13.95
N GLU A 366 10.39 13.33 12.87
CA GLU A 366 9.59 14.56 12.82
C GLU A 366 8.09 14.29 12.91
N ILE A 367 7.61 13.14 12.43
CA ILE A 367 6.22 12.71 12.67
C ILE A 367 5.93 12.62 14.18
N HIS A 368 6.91 12.19 14.99
CA HIS A 368 6.78 12.13 16.45
C HIS A 368 7.12 13.45 17.16
N ALA A 369 7.92 14.32 16.54
CA ALA A 369 8.29 15.63 17.04
C ALA A 369 7.99 16.73 16.00
N PRO A 370 6.70 17.13 15.86
CA PRO A 370 6.29 18.00 14.75
C PRO A 370 6.94 19.38 14.76
N ASP A 371 7.36 19.85 15.93
CA ASP A 371 8.04 21.14 16.09
C ASP A 371 9.41 21.14 15.40
N GLU A 372 10.10 19.99 15.32
CA GLU A 372 11.38 19.87 14.60
C GLU A 372 11.20 20.11 13.09
N TRP A 373 10.08 19.65 12.52
CA TRP A 373 9.75 19.90 11.12
C TRP A 373 9.43 21.37 10.86
N ILE A 374 8.65 22.00 11.75
CA ILE A 374 8.32 23.43 11.66
C ILE A 374 9.60 24.27 11.66
N ASP A 375 10.54 23.93 12.54
CA ASP A 375 11.81 24.63 12.68
C ASP A 375 12.70 24.41 11.45
N ARG A 376 12.80 23.17 10.94
CA ARG A 376 13.54 22.86 9.70
C ARG A 376 12.97 23.63 8.50
N MET A 377 11.66 23.68 8.37
CA MET A 377 10.97 24.39 7.30
C MET A 377 10.98 25.91 7.48
N SER A 378 11.53 26.42 8.58
CA SER A 378 11.60 27.86 8.90
C SER A 378 10.23 28.55 8.82
N LEU A 379 9.15 27.83 9.17
CA LEU A 379 7.78 28.34 9.06
C LEU A 379 7.46 29.29 10.22
N ARG A 380 6.78 30.40 9.90
CA ARG A 380 6.30 31.33 10.94
C ARG A 380 5.18 30.67 11.74
N ARG A 381 5.34 30.65 13.06
CA ARG A 381 4.30 30.21 14.00
C ARG A 381 3.30 31.35 14.21
N HIS A 382 2.02 31.05 14.11
CA HIS A 382 0.95 31.90 14.59
C HIS A 382 0.96 31.81 16.12
N GLY A 383 1.27 32.94 16.76
CA GLY A 383 1.31 33.09 18.22
C GLY A 383 -0.08 33.15 18.84
#